data_AF-A0A2G9U7G8-F1
#
_entry.id   AF-A0A2G9U7G8-F1
#
_cell.length_a   1.000
_cell.length_b   1.000
_cell.length_c   1.000
_cell.angle_alpha   90.00
_cell.angle_beta   90.00
_cell.angle_gamma   90.00
#
_symmetry.space_group_name_H-M   'P 1'
#
loop_
_entity.id
_entity.type
_entity.pdbx_description
1 polymer ?
#
loop_
_entity_poly.entity_id
_entity_poly.type
_entity_poly.pdbx_seq_one_letter_code
_entity_poly.pdbx_strand_id
1 'polypeptide(L)'
;MAVNPRPSTTFSATVKYVPLKKLDYIIITGDFQAHDSWDYTEDLTRENIRNVTALLLGYFPKTPVYVSIGNHEGVPQDAMAPHTMPEYEQRGPQWLYSLMKEMWSNWLPQPALADVQYYLYIDQVDPDATLQWLIDELVDSETKGDKVAFCFLVGCAP
;
A
#
# COMPACT_ATOMS: atom_id res chain seq x y z
N MET A 1 -5.12 24.15 -19.32
CA MET A 1 -4.28 24.59 -18.18
C MET A 1 -3.83 23.32 -17.48
N ALA A 2 -2.57 22.90 -17.68
CA ALA A 2 -2.01 21.75 -16.97
C ALA A 2 -1.37 22.31 -15.69
N VAL A 3 -2.04 22.14 -14.56
CA VAL A 3 -1.50 22.54 -13.27
C VAL A 3 -0.89 21.30 -12.62
N ASN A 4 0.35 21.45 -12.20
CA ASN A 4 1.19 20.54 -11.42
C ASN A 4 1.99 19.49 -12.21
N PRO A 5 3.34 19.61 -12.31
CA PRO A 5 4.15 18.49 -12.71
C PRO A 5 4.02 17.42 -11.62
N ARG A 6 3.54 16.23 -12.02
CA ARG A 6 3.41 15.04 -11.18
C ARG A 6 4.64 14.85 -10.26
N PRO A 7 4.53 14.19 -9.09
CA PRO A 7 5.61 13.99 -8.10
C PRO A 7 6.89 13.34 -8.64
N SER A 8 6.90 12.87 -9.89
CA SER A 8 7.96 12.05 -10.47
C SER A 8 9.34 12.68 -10.41
N THR A 9 9.49 13.99 -10.65
CA THR A 9 10.82 14.64 -10.62
C THR A 9 11.39 14.80 -9.22
N THR A 10 10.58 15.25 -8.26
CA THR A 10 11.03 15.40 -6.86
C THR A 10 11.24 14.04 -6.21
N PHE A 11 10.31 13.09 -6.40
CA PHE A 11 10.46 11.74 -5.87
C PHE A 11 11.66 11.01 -6.49
N SER A 12 11.83 11.08 -7.81
CA SER A 12 13.00 10.52 -8.49
C SER A 12 14.30 11.19 -8.03
N ALA A 13 14.30 12.52 -7.83
CA ALA A 13 15.46 13.22 -7.29
C ALA A 13 15.81 12.71 -5.89
N THR A 14 14.84 12.60 -4.98
CA THR A 14 15.06 12.06 -3.63
C THR A 14 15.64 10.65 -3.70
N VAL A 15 14.99 9.75 -4.46
CA VAL A 15 15.42 8.36 -4.62
C VAL A 15 16.83 8.26 -5.20
N LYS A 16 17.22 9.18 -6.09
CA LYS A 16 18.57 9.24 -6.68
C LYS A 16 19.67 9.57 -5.66
N TYR A 17 19.38 10.22 -4.54
CA TYR A 17 20.39 10.58 -3.52
C TYR A 17 20.53 9.56 -2.39
N VAL A 18 19.55 8.67 -2.23
CA VAL A 18 19.58 7.52 -1.31
C VAL A 18 20.67 6.45 -1.60
N PRO A 19 21.14 6.19 -2.84
CA PRO A 19 22.09 5.10 -3.17
C PRO A 19 23.47 5.23 -2.53
N LEU A 20 23.74 6.30 -1.78
CA LEU A 20 24.98 6.45 -1.00
C LEU A 20 25.05 5.46 0.18
N LYS A 21 23.97 4.74 0.49
CA LYS A 21 23.94 3.70 1.52
C LYS A 21 23.31 2.41 0.99
N LYS A 22 23.89 1.27 1.38
CA LYS A 22 23.26 -0.05 1.18
C LYS A 22 22.04 -0.14 2.10
N LEU A 23 20.85 -0.28 1.53
CA LEU A 23 19.59 -0.47 2.25
C LEU A 23 19.27 -1.96 2.36
N ASP A 24 18.87 -2.39 3.55
CA ASP A 24 18.41 -3.77 3.78
C ASP A 24 16.95 -3.98 3.36
N TYR A 25 16.11 -2.95 3.53
CA TYR A 25 14.72 -2.92 3.06
C TYR A 25 14.21 -1.48 2.93
N ILE A 26 13.06 -1.31 2.28
CA ILE A 26 12.33 -0.05 2.14
C ILE A 26 10.91 -0.27 2.66
N ILE A 27 10.35 0.70 3.39
CA ILE A 27 8.94 0.72 3.80
C ILE A 27 8.26 1.91 3.14
N ILE A 28 7.09 1.69 2.54
CA ILE A 28 6.24 2.72 1.94
C ILE A 28 4.84 2.56 2.51
N THR A 29 4.28 3.60 3.11
CA THR A 29 3.03 3.49 3.85
C THR A 29 1.76 3.83 3.05
N GLY A 30 1.80 3.80 1.72
CA GLY A 30 0.67 4.15 0.84
C GLY A 30 0.71 5.59 0.35
N ASP A 31 -0.47 6.10 -0.05
CA ASP A 31 -0.71 7.46 -0.56
C ASP A 31 0.13 7.81 -1.81
N PHE A 32 -0.08 7.03 -2.87
CA PHE A 32 0.52 7.23 -4.19
C PHE A 32 -0.20 8.29 -5.04
N GLN A 33 -1.45 8.61 -4.71
CA GLN A 33 -2.22 9.67 -5.39
C GLN A 33 -2.00 11.05 -4.78
N ALA A 34 -2.15 12.09 -5.59
CA ALA A 34 -2.22 13.46 -5.12
C ALA A 34 -3.61 13.80 -4.56
N HIS A 35 -3.70 14.91 -3.81
CA HIS A 35 -4.96 15.43 -3.25
C HIS A 35 -5.86 16.14 -4.29
N ASP A 36 -5.82 15.71 -5.55
CA ASP A 36 -6.63 16.27 -6.63
C ASP A 36 -7.93 15.47 -6.76
N SER A 37 -8.76 15.52 -5.71
CA SER A 37 -9.98 14.69 -5.57
C SER A 37 -11.00 14.88 -6.70
N TRP A 38 -10.89 15.98 -7.46
CA TRP A 38 -11.73 16.28 -8.63
C TRP A 38 -11.30 15.55 -9.92
N ASP A 39 -10.09 14.99 -9.98
CA ASP A 39 -9.55 14.25 -11.14
C ASP A 39 -8.98 12.89 -10.70
N TYR A 40 -9.83 12.12 -10.02
CA TYR A 40 -9.45 10.93 -9.27
C TYR A 40 -10.10 9.69 -9.89
N THR A 41 -9.32 8.85 -10.56
CA THR A 41 -9.82 7.70 -11.36
C THR A 41 -9.01 6.43 -11.11
N GLU A 42 -9.61 5.27 -11.35
CA GLU A 42 -8.93 3.96 -11.26
C GLU A 42 -7.69 3.90 -12.17
N ASP A 43 -7.79 4.38 -13.41
CA ASP A 43 -6.69 4.36 -14.37
C ASP A 43 -5.50 5.20 -13.90
N LEU A 44 -5.76 6.40 -13.37
CA LEU A 44 -4.72 7.25 -12.78
C LEU A 44 -4.08 6.58 -11.56
N THR A 45 -4.89 5.92 -10.71
CA THR A 45 -4.37 5.19 -9.57
C THR A 45 -3.45 4.05 -9.96
N ARG A 46 -3.87 3.24 -10.95
CA ARG A 46 -3.05 2.18 -11.53
C ARG A 46 -1.75 2.70 -12.12
N GLU A 47 -1.81 3.79 -12.89
CA GLU A 47 -0.63 4.38 -13.53
C GLU A 47 0.40 4.83 -12.50
N ASN A 48 -0.02 5.54 -11.45
CA ASN A 48 0.89 6.05 -10.43
C ASN A 48 1.55 4.93 -9.62
N ILE A 49 0.80 3.91 -9.18
CA ILE A 49 1.36 2.75 -8.46
C ILE A 49 2.38 2.02 -9.33
N ARG A 50 2.09 1.80 -10.62
CA ARG A 50 3.03 1.17 -11.57
C ARG A 50 4.27 2.03 -11.81
N ASN A 51 4.11 3.35 -11.95
CA ASN A 51 5.22 4.27 -12.14
C ASN A 51 6.17 4.27 -10.94
N VAL A 52 5.62 4.30 -9.72
CA VAL A 52 6.44 4.24 -8.49
C VAL A 52 7.11 2.87 -8.36
N THR A 53 6.39 1.78 -8.66
CA THR A 53 6.97 0.43 -8.69
C THR A 53 8.16 0.34 -9.65
N ALA A 54 8.00 0.82 -10.88
CA ALA A 54 9.05 0.82 -11.88
C ALA A 54 10.28 1.66 -11.46
N LEU A 55 10.05 2.83 -10.85
CA LEU A 55 11.12 3.64 -10.29
C LEU A 55 11.90 2.91 -9.19
N LEU A 56 11.20 2.28 -8.24
CA LEU A 56 11.83 1.54 -7.15
C LEU A 56 12.66 0.36 -7.67
N LEU A 57 12.13 -0.39 -8.64
CA LEU A 57 12.86 -1.48 -9.29
C LEU A 57 14.10 -0.99 -10.05
N GLY A 58 14.02 0.19 -10.67
CA GLY A 58 15.15 0.80 -11.36
C GLY A 58 16.30 1.21 -10.43
N TYR A 59 15.98 1.82 -9.28
CA TYR A 59 17.00 2.31 -8.34
C TYR A 59 17.45 1.28 -7.30
N PHE A 60 16.56 0.36 -6.89
CA PHE A 60 16.79 -0.62 -5.83
C PHE A 60 16.41 -2.05 -6.25
N PRO A 61 17.01 -2.60 -7.31
CA PRO A 61 16.58 -3.87 -7.90
C PRO A 61 16.73 -5.10 -6.99
N LYS A 62 17.45 -4.98 -5.87
CA LYS A 62 17.73 -6.07 -4.92
C LYS A 62 17.25 -5.78 -3.51
N THR A 63 16.65 -4.63 -3.27
CA THR A 63 16.17 -4.24 -1.95
C THR A 63 14.69 -4.56 -1.86
N PRO A 64 14.25 -5.39 -0.90
CA PRO A 64 12.84 -5.66 -0.71
C PRO A 64 12.09 -4.39 -0.29
N VAL A 65 10.90 -4.20 -0.84
CA VAL A 65 10.01 -3.10 -0.52
C VAL A 65 8.74 -3.65 0.12
N TYR A 66 8.45 -3.19 1.34
CA TYR A 66 7.21 -3.48 2.06
C TYR A 66 6.30 -2.26 1.91
N VAL A 67 5.09 -2.49 1.42
CA VAL A 67 4.13 -1.42 1.13
C VAL A 67 2.88 -1.65 1.96
N SER A 68 2.24 -0.59 2.46
CA SER A 68 0.86 -0.63 2.94
C SER A 68 -0.04 0.16 2.01
N ILE A 69 -1.35 -0.11 2.06
CA ILE A 69 -2.35 0.70 1.38
C ILE A 69 -2.73 1.88 2.28
N GLY A 70 -2.69 3.09 1.73
CA GLY A 70 -3.19 4.32 2.33
C GLY A 70 -4.63 4.60 1.93
N ASN A 71 -5.18 5.71 2.41
CA ASN A 71 -6.58 6.05 2.18
C ASN A 71 -6.80 6.66 0.77
N HIS A 72 -5.71 7.11 0.13
CA HIS A 72 -5.67 7.64 -1.24
C HIS A 72 -5.46 6.59 -2.35
N GLU A 73 -5.71 5.30 -2.09
CA GLU A 73 -5.65 4.27 -3.13
C GLU A 73 -7.02 3.80 -3.62
N GLY A 74 -8.06 3.83 -2.78
CA GLY A 74 -9.43 3.48 -3.18
C GLY A 74 -10.01 4.52 -4.12
N VAL A 75 -10.91 4.12 -5.03
CA VAL A 75 -11.62 5.03 -5.96
C VAL A 75 -13.15 4.82 -5.82
N PRO A 76 -13.92 5.83 -5.37
CA PRO A 76 -13.47 7.16 -4.91
C PRO A 76 -12.54 7.06 -3.68
N GLN A 77 -11.83 8.14 -3.35
CA GLN A 77 -10.95 8.18 -2.17
C GLN A 77 -11.64 7.62 -0.91
N ASP A 78 -10.88 6.94 -0.05
CA ASP A 78 -11.34 6.24 1.15
C ASP A 78 -12.27 5.02 0.89
N ALA A 79 -12.60 4.70 -0.37
CA ALA A 79 -13.49 3.58 -0.70
C ALA A 79 -12.79 2.21 -0.62
N MET A 80 -12.58 1.74 0.61
CA MET A 80 -12.03 0.42 0.90
C MET A 80 -13.11 -0.44 1.57
N ALA A 81 -14.03 -0.96 0.75
CA ALA A 81 -15.19 -1.69 1.23
C ALA A 81 -14.80 -3.00 1.97
N PRO A 82 -15.49 -3.34 3.07
CA PRO A 82 -15.26 -4.60 3.79
C PRO A 82 -15.82 -5.79 2.98
N HIS A 83 -15.22 -6.98 3.14
CA HIS A 83 -15.67 -8.18 2.42
C HIS A 83 -17.09 -8.61 2.81
N THR A 84 -17.59 -8.14 3.95
CA THR A 84 -18.96 -8.37 4.45
C THR A 84 -20.03 -7.56 3.73
N MET A 85 -19.65 -6.59 2.88
CA MET A 85 -20.62 -5.78 2.12
C MET A 85 -21.42 -6.66 1.14
N PRO A 86 -22.77 -6.58 1.11
CA PRO A 86 -23.58 -7.41 0.20
C PRO A 86 -23.23 -7.31 -1.29
N GLU A 87 -22.72 -6.15 -1.72
CA GLU A 87 -22.31 -5.87 -3.10
C GLU A 87 -20.78 -5.91 -3.28
N TYR A 88 -20.05 -6.55 -2.35
CA TYR A 88 -18.57 -6.56 -2.35
C TYR A 88 -18.00 -6.99 -3.69
N GLU A 89 -18.44 -8.10 -4.27
CA GLU A 89 -17.95 -8.60 -5.56
C GLU A 89 -18.14 -7.63 -6.73
N GLN A 90 -19.10 -6.69 -6.63
CA GLN A 90 -19.43 -5.75 -7.70
C GLN A 90 -18.77 -4.38 -7.51
N ARG A 91 -18.57 -3.96 -6.25
CA ARG A 91 -18.20 -2.60 -5.88
C ARG A 91 -16.95 -2.52 -4.99
N GLY A 92 -16.40 -3.66 -4.61
CA GLY A 92 -15.19 -3.74 -3.82
C GLY A 92 -13.96 -3.28 -4.63
N PRO A 93 -12.85 -3.00 -3.94
CA PRO A 93 -11.60 -2.61 -4.58
C PRO A 93 -10.76 -3.84 -4.98
N GLN A 94 -11.37 -4.93 -5.50
CA GLN A 94 -10.61 -6.15 -5.87
C GLN A 94 -9.53 -5.85 -6.92
N TRP A 95 -9.77 -4.85 -7.76
CA TRP A 95 -8.82 -4.36 -8.75
C TRP A 95 -7.53 -3.82 -8.09
N LEU A 96 -7.68 -3.11 -6.97
CA LEU A 96 -6.58 -2.53 -6.21
C LEU A 96 -5.81 -3.65 -5.50
N TYR A 97 -6.51 -4.60 -4.88
CA TYR A 97 -5.90 -5.76 -4.24
C TYR A 97 -5.14 -6.65 -5.24
N SER A 98 -5.61 -6.74 -6.48
CA SER A 98 -4.89 -7.44 -7.55
C SER A 98 -3.62 -6.67 -7.95
N LEU A 99 -3.72 -5.35 -8.09
CA LEU A 99 -2.59 -4.48 -8.40
C LEU A 99 -1.51 -4.48 -7.31
N MET A 100 -1.90 -4.47 -6.04
CA MET A 100 -0.98 -4.53 -4.91
C MET A 100 -0.28 -5.89 -4.84
N LYS A 101 -0.96 -7.01 -5.14
CA LYS A 101 -0.33 -8.32 -5.30
C LYS A 101 0.68 -8.34 -6.46
N GLU A 102 0.33 -7.74 -7.60
CA GLU A 102 1.24 -7.57 -8.74
C GLU A 102 2.50 -6.81 -8.31
N MET A 103 2.34 -5.70 -7.61
CA MET A 103 3.44 -4.89 -7.09
C MET A 103 4.31 -5.68 -6.10
N TRP A 104 3.73 -6.30 -5.07
CA TRP A 104 4.50 -7.06 -4.07
C TRP A 104 5.17 -8.31 -4.61
N SER A 105 4.68 -8.89 -5.70
CA SER A 105 5.29 -10.07 -6.33
C SER A 105 6.74 -9.85 -6.77
N ASN A 106 7.16 -8.59 -6.87
CA ASN A 106 8.55 -8.22 -7.14
C ASN A 106 9.50 -8.46 -5.95
N TRP A 107 8.99 -8.50 -4.71
CA TRP A 107 9.83 -8.53 -3.50
C TRP A 107 9.45 -9.63 -2.50
N LEU A 108 8.18 -10.08 -2.49
CA LEU A 108 7.69 -11.09 -1.56
C LEU A 108 7.66 -12.49 -2.20
N PRO A 109 7.99 -13.56 -1.45
CA PRO A 109 7.85 -14.92 -1.93
C PRO A 109 6.37 -15.31 -2.06
N GLN A 110 6.05 -16.25 -2.96
CA GLN A 110 4.68 -16.67 -3.26
C GLN A 110 3.81 -17.04 -2.03
N PRO A 111 4.31 -17.73 -0.98
CA PRO A 111 3.51 -17.99 0.21
C PRO A 111 3.04 -16.71 0.89
N ALA A 112 3.92 -15.71 1.01
CA ALA A 112 3.57 -14.43 1.63
C ALA A 112 2.54 -13.64 0.81
N LEU A 113 2.46 -13.85 -0.51
CA LEU A 113 1.45 -13.21 -1.37
C LEU A 113 0.04 -13.75 -1.16
N ALA A 114 -0.09 -15.03 -0.76
CA ALA A 114 -1.37 -15.64 -0.42
C ALA A 114 -1.93 -15.06 0.88
N ASP A 115 -1.04 -14.76 1.81
CA ASP A 115 -1.36 -14.23 3.14
C ASP A 115 -1.44 -12.70 3.17
N VAL A 116 -1.26 -12.00 2.05
CA VAL A 116 -1.45 -10.55 2.08
C VAL A 116 -2.92 -10.22 2.20
N GLN A 117 -3.21 -9.61 3.33
CA GLN A 117 -4.51 -9.21 3.75
C GLN A 117 -4.67 -7.68 3.60
N TYR A 118 -5.89 -7.23 3.28
CA TYR A 118 -6.19 -5.84 2.95
C TYR A 118 -7.37 -5.32 3.76
N TYR A 119 -7.16 -4.30 4.58
CA TYR A 119 -8.15 -3.94 5.60
C TYR A 119 -8.33 -2.44 5.78
N LEU A 120 -9.57 -2.02 6.04
CA LEU A 120 -9.91 -0.66 6.47
C LEU A 120 -11.00 -0.67 7.55
N TYR A 121 -10.87 0.23 8.52
CA TYR A 121 -11.82 0.46 9.60
C TYR A 121 -12.86 1.51 9.20
N ILE A 122 -14.12 1.10 8.99
CA ILE A 122 -15.26 2.02 8.98
C ILE A 122 -16.39 1.35 9.76
N ASP A 123 -16.68 1.83 10.98
CA ASP A 123 -17.85 1.51 11.84
C ASP A 123 -18.23 0.03 12.06
N GLN A 124 -17.38 -0.91 11.66
CA GLN A 124 -17.57 -2.34 11.83
C GLN A 124 -16.86 -2.87 13.08
N VAL A 125 -17.46 -3.87 13.73
CA VAL A 125 -16.78 -4.65 14.78
C VAL A 125 -15.80 -5.60 14.08
N ASP A 126 -14.53 -5.24 14.12
CA ASP A 126 -13.41 -6.01 13.55
C ASP A 126 -13.62 -6.47 12.09
N PRO A 127 -13.67 -5.52 11.12
CA PRO A 127 -13.86 -5.87 9.72
C PRO A 127 -12.80 -6.87 9.28
N ASP A 128 -13.26 -7.95 8.66
CA ASP A 128 -12.43 -9.07 8.18
C ASP A 128 -11.55 -9.73 9.26
N ALA A 129 -11.95 -9.63 10.53
CA ALA A 129 -11.23 -10.18 11.69
C ALA A 129 -9.77 -9.68 11.81
N THR A 130 -9.51 -8.45 11.35
CA THR A 130 -8.19 -7.81 11.30
C THR A 130 -7.51 -7.75 12.67
N LEU A 131 -8.22 -7.30 13.70
CA LEU A 131 -7.71 -7.19 15.06
C LEU A 131 -7.49 -8.57 15.67
N GLN A 132 -8.39 -9.52 15.41
CA GLN A 132 -8.19 -10.89 15.86
C GLN A 132 -6.94 -11.51 15.22
N TRP A 133 -6.78 -11.39 13.90
CA TRP A 133 -5.57 -11.85 13.20
C TRP A 133 -4.31 -11.18 13.77
N LEU A 134 -4.35 -9.86 13.98
CA LEU A 134 -3.22 -9.13 14.55
C LEU A 134 -2.86 -9.63 15.95
N ILE A 135 -3.86 -9.91 16.79
CA ILE A 135 -3.64 -10.51 18.11
C ILE A 135 -2.96 -11.87 17.98
N ASP A 136 -3.44 -12.72 17.07
CA ASP A 136 -2.89 -14.07 16.86
C ASP A 136 -1.42 -14.01 16.42
N GLU A 137 -1.08 -13.13 15.47
CA GLU A 137 0.31 -12.91 15.01
C GLU A 137 1.22 -12.37 16.12
N LEU A 138 0.70 -11.45 16.95
CA LEU A 138 1.46 -10.89 18.07
C LEU A 138 1.74 -11.94 19.16
N VAL A 139 0.76 -12.78 19.48
CA VAL A 139 0.90 -13.86 20.47
C VAL A 139 1.88 -14.93 19.96
N ASP A 140 1.79 -15.30 18.69
CA ASP A 140 2.73 -16.24 18.07
C ASP A 140 4.17 -15.67 18.06
N SER A 141 4.32 -14.38 17.70
CA SER A 141 5.61 -13.68 17.75
C SER A 141 6.19 -13.62 19.17
N GLU A 142 5.37 -13.32 20.18
CA GLU A 142 5.79 -13.32 21.58
C GLU A 142 6.27 -14.71 22.02
N THR A 143 5.54 -15.76 21.64
CA THR A 143 5.89 -17.16 21.96
C THR A 143 7.22 -17.57 21.33
N LYS A 144 7.53 -17.07 20.13
CA LYS A 144 8.80 -17.31 19.41
C LYS A 144 9.95 -16.40 19.89
N GLY A 145 9.64 -15.34 20.64
CA GLY A 145 10.61 -14.33 21.05
C GLY A 145 10.99 -13.35 19.92
N ASP A 146 10.14 -13.26 18.89
CA ASP A 146 10.33 -12.39 17.74
C ASP A 146 9.98 -10.93 18.07
N LYS A 147 10.51 -10.00 17.27
CA LYS A 147 10.16 -8.57 17.34
C LYS A 147 9.29 -8.19 16.17
N VAL A 148 8.25 -7.40 16.43
CA VAL A 148 7.32 -6.91 15.42
C VAL A 148 7.52 -5.41 15.23
N ALA A 149 7.54 -4.96 13.97
CA ALA A 149 7.66 -3.56 13.60
C ALA A 149 6.35 -3.07 12.97
N PHE A 150 5.79 -1.98 13.52
CA PHE A 150 4.64 -1.29 12.96
C PHE A 150 5.09 0.01 12.30
N CYS A 151 4.54 0.29 11.12
CA CYS A 151 4.69 1.57 10.45
C CYS A 151 3.30 2.16 10.26
N PHE A 152 3.11 3.39 10.73
CA PHE A 152 1.84 4.08 10.64
C PHE A 152 1.96 5.24 9.65
N LEU A 153 1.03 5.32 8.70
CA LEU A 153 0.79 6.54 7.96
C LEU A 153 0.08 7.53 8.89
N VAL A 154 0.70 8.67 9.16
CA VAL A 154 0.01 9.81 9.77
C VAL A 154 -0.53 10.65 8.62
N GLY A 155 -1.80 10.43 8.27
CA GLY A 155 -2.47 11.23 7.25
C GLY A 155 -2.59 12.70 7.65
N CYS A 156 -2.48 13.61 6.68
CA CYS A 156 -3.00 14.96 6.87
C CYS A 156 -4.53 14.88 6.76
N ALA A 157 -5.23 15.00 7.89
CA ALA A 157 -6.66 15.28 7.83
C ALA A 157 -6.86 16.64 7.15
N PRO A 158 -7.79 16.77 6.18
CA PRO A 158 -8.15 18.07 5.61
C PRO A 158 -8.76 19.02 6.65
#